data_AF-A0A3A8PVI6-F1
#
_entry.id   AF-A0A3A8PVI6-F1
#
_cell.length_a   1.000
_cell.length_b   1.000
_cell.length_c   1.000
_cell.angle_alpha   90.00
_cell.angle_beta   90.00
_cell.angle_gamma   90.00
#
_symmetry.space_group_name_H-M   'P 1'
#
loop_
_entity.id
_entity.type
_entity.pdbx_description
1 polymer ?
#
loop_
_entity_poly.entity_id
_entity_poly.type
_entity_poly.pdbx_seq_one_letter_code
_entity_poly.pdbx_strand_id
1 'polypeptide(L)'
;MKTAIVALVLAASPSLGPAREAYQSGDLPRARTALEGLLQPLRLSDPREESEAHLLLAATLHAQEDLARAEQETVEGLALDRDAKLDPLVYPPDFIAFVERVSVQRQDRIARRAAQRRPPVLLPRPSSA
;
A
#
# COMPACT_ATOMS: atom_id res chain seq x y z
N MET A 1 10.52 15.43 38.30
CA MET A 1 9.62 15.78 37.18
C MET A 1 9.65 14.62 36.21
N LYS A 2 8.55 13.90 36.04
CA LYS A 2 8.49 12.62 35.31
C LYS A 2 7.89 12.89 33.93
N THR A 3 8.74 13.12 32.94
CA THR A 3 8.33 13.24 31.53
C THR A 3 7.97 11.84 31.04
N ALA A 4 6.67 11.55 31.02
CA ALA A 4 6.16 10.41 30.28
C ALA A 4 6.20 10.79 28.79
N ILE A 5 7.26 10.38 28.10
CA ILE A 5 7.27 10.32 26.64
C ILE A 5 6.25 9.25 26.29
N VAL A 6 5.05 9.67 25.88
CA VAL A 6 4.07 8.77 25.27
C VAL A 6 4.65 8.37 23.92
N ALA A 7 5.39 7.27 23.91
CA ALA A 7 5.75 6.56 22.69
C ALA A 7 4.47 5.92 22.16
N LEU A 8 3.72 6.66 21.35
CA LEU A 8 2.65 6.09 20.54
C LEU A 8 3.33 5.27 19.44
N VAL A 9 3.73 4.05 19.78
CA VAL A 9 4.10 3.02 18.81
C VAL A 9 2.79 2.59 18.17
N LEU A 10 2.31 3.40 17.21
CA LEU A 10 1.48 2.87 16.16
C LEU A 10 2.26 1.69 15.58
N ALA A 11 1.58 0.56 15.38
CA ALA A 11 2.11 -0.68 14.84
C ALA A 11 2.55 -0.48 13.38
N ALA A 12 3.49 0.43 13.16
CA ALA A 12 4.20 0.61 11.94
C ALA A 12 5.03 -0.65 11.76
N SER A 13 4.76 -1.38 10.68
CA SER A 13 5.58 -2.54 10.38
C SER A 13 7.06 -2.13 10.36
N PRO A 14 7.94 -2.88 11.07
CA PRO A 14 9.36 -2.56 11.10
C PRO A 14 9.98 -2.63 9.70
N SER A 15 9.40 -3.40 8.78
CA SER A 15 9.88 -3.53 7.39
C SER A 15 9.75 -2.21 6.61
N LEU A 16 8.69 -1.43 6.88
CA LEU A 16 8.39 -0.17 6.21
C LEU A 16 8.99 1.07 6.89
N GLY A 17 9.56 0.92 8.09
CA GLY A 17 10.11 2.03 8.88
C GLY A 17 11.02 2.97 8.07
N PRO A 18 12.11 2.47 7.44
CA PRO A 18 13.03 3.32 6.69
C PRO A 18 12.40 4.02 5.48
N ALA A 19 11.45 3.37 4.80
CA ALA A 19 10.73 3.94 3.67
C ALA A 19 9.78 5.06 4.11
N ARG A 20 9.05 4.83 5.21
CA ARG A 20 8.11 5.81 5.79
C ARG A 20 8.84 7.04 6.30
N GLU A 21 9.98 6.86 6.96
CA GLU A 21 10.84 7.97 7.41
C GLU A 21 11.35 8.81 6.22
N ALA A 22 11.80 8.14 5.15
CA ALA A 22 12.25 8.84 3.95
C ALA A 22 11.10 9.63 3.28
N TYR A 23 9.91 9.03 3.17
CA TYR A 23 8.73 9.71 2.64
C TYR A 23 8.33 10.93 3.48
N GLN A 24 8.24 10.77 4.81
CA GLN A 24 7.84 11.83 5.73
C GLN A 24 8.86 12.96 5.83
N SER A 25 10.14 12.68 5.62
CA SER A 25 11.18 13.71 5.54
C SER A 25 11.25 14.42 4.19
N GLY A 26 10.46 13.98 3.20
CA GLY A 26 10.46 14.54 1.85
C GLY A 26 11.57 14.02 0.93
N ASP A 27 12.37 13.04 1.39
CA ASP A 27 13.37 12.35 0.56
C ASP A 27 12.69 11.29 -0.33
N LEU A 28 11.92 11.78 -1.30
CA LEU A 28 11.13 10.96 -2.23
C LEU A 28 12.00 9.96 -3.04
N PRO A 29 13.20 10.32 -3.54
CA PRO A 29 14.06 9.35 -4.24
C PRO A 29 14.48 8.18 -3.35
N ARG A 30 14.84 8.44 -2.08
CA ARG A 30 15.19 7.39 -1.13
C ARG A 30 13.97 6.55 -0.75
N ALA A 31 12.82 7.18 -0.51
CA ALA A 31 11.57 6.48 -0.22
C ALA A 31 11.21 5.50 -1.35
N ARG A 32 11.25 5.97 -2.61
CA ARG A 32 10.99 5.16 -3.79
C ARG A 32 11.93 3.95 -3.86
N THR A 33 13.23 4.18 -3.73
CA THR A 33 14.24 3.10 -3.80
C THR A 33 14.01 2.06 -2.72
N ALA A 34 13.71 2.48 -1.49
CA ALA A 34 13.44 1.58 -0.38
C ALA A 34 12.17 0.74 -0.62
N LEU A 35 11.10 1.36 -1.14
CA LEU A 35 9.83 0.68 -1.43
C LEU A 35 9.93 -0.28 -2.61
N GLU A 36 10.56 0.15 -3.71
CA GLU A 36 10.81 -0.72 -4.86
C GLU A 36 11.68 -1.93 -4.44
N GLY A 37 12.66 -1.75 -3.55
CA GLY A 37 13.47 -2.85 -3.01
C GLY A 37 12.71 -3.83 -2.11
N LEU A 38 11.55 -3.44 -1.56
CA LEU A 38 10.66 -4.31 -0.79
C LEU A 38 9.63 -5.03 -1.67
N LEU A 39 9.21 -4.40 -2.77
CA LEU A 39 8.18 -4.91 -3.68
C LEU A 39 8.77 -5.72 -4.85
N GLN A 40 10.02 -5.47 -5.24
CA GLN A 40 10.64 -6.04 -6.44
C GLN A 40 12.11 -6.47 -6.20
N PRO A 41 12.36 -7.76 -5.89
CA PRO A 41 11.37 -8.83 -5.65
C PRO A 41 10.58 -8.61 -4.35
N LEU A 42 9.40 -9.21 -4.23
CA LEU A 42 8.57 -9.10 -3.04
C LEU A 42 9.29 -9.70 -1.82
N ARG A 43 9.52 -8.87 -0.79
CA ARG A 43 10.16 -9.23 0.49
C ARG A 43 9.21 -9.10 1.69
N LEU A 44 7.98 -8.69 1.46
CA LEU A 44 6.93 -8.55 2.47
C LEU A 44 6.12 -9.85 2.53
N SER A 45 5.80 -10.30 3.73
CA SER A 45 5.06 -11.53 3.97
C SER A 45 3.60 -11.30 4.38
N ASP A 46 3.28 -10.11 4.90
CA ASP A 46 1.92 -9.72 5.25
C ASP A 46 1.28 -8.93 4.09
N PRO A 47 0.16 -9.42 3.53
CA PRO A 47 -0.59 -8.70 2.50
C PRO A 47 -1.00 -7.27 2.88
N ARG A 48 -1.21 -6.98 4.17
CA ARG A 48 -1.50 -5.62 4.63
C ARG A 48 -0.28 -4.71 4.57
N GLU A 49 0.88 -5.22 4.93
CA GLU A 49 2.15 -4.49 4.77
C GLU A 49 2.48 -4.26 3.29
N GLU A 50 2.24 -5.27 2.45
CA GLU A 50 2.38 -5.15 1.00
C GLU A 50 1.44 -4.09 0.42
N SER A 51 0.18 -4.07 0.88
CA SER A 51 -0.79 -3.03 0.50
C SER A 51 -0.30 -1.64 0.91
N GLU A 52 0.14 -1.48 2.16
CA GLU A 52 0.67 -0.21 2.65
C GLU A 52 1.90 0.24 1.85
N ALA A 53 2.82 -0.68 1.54
CA ALA A 53 4.00 -0.39 0.73
C ALA A 53 3.63 0.11 -0.67
N HIS A 54 2.67 -0.55 -1.34
CA HIS A 54 2.14 -0.10 -2.62
C HIS A 54 1.50 1.28 -2.54
N LEU A 55 0.69 1.56 -1.50
CA LEU A 55 0.07 2.88 -1.31
C LEU A 55 1.08 3.98 -0.98
N LEU A 56 2.12 3.67 -0.20
CA LEU A 56 3.21 4.61 0.09
C LEU A 56 4.08 4.88 -1.15
N LEU A 57 4.29 3.86 -1.99
CA LEU A 57 4.99 4.03 -3.26
C LEU A 57 4.15 4.86 -4.24
N ALA A 58 2.84 4.61 -4.30
CA ALA A 58 1.91 5.44 -5.07
C ALA A 58 1.96 6.90 -4.64
N ALA A 59 1.97 7.18 -3.34
CA ALA A 59 2.07 8.54 -2.81
C ALA A 59 3.40 9.20 -3.18
N THR A 60 4.49 8.45 -3.10
CA THR A 60 5.83 8.91 -3.51
C THR A 60 5.86 9.26 -5.00
N LEU A 61 5.29 8.41 -5.85
CA LEU A 61 5.22 8.61 -7.30
C LEU A 61 4.30 9.77 -7.68
N HIS A 62 3.17 9.92 -6.99
CA HIS A 62 2.24 11.03 -7.18
C HIS A 62 2.91 12.37 -6.87
N ALA A 63 3.66 12.45 -5.77
CA ALA A 63 4.45 13.64 -5.42
C ALA A 63 5.59 13.93 -6.42
N GLN A 64 6.03 12.92 -7.17
CA GLN A 64 7.00 13.04 -8.27
C GLN A 64 6.33 13.24 -9.65
N GLU A 65 5.01 13.45 -9.70
CA GLU A 65 4.20 13.63 -10.91
C GLU A 65 4.18 12.41 -11.87
N ASP A 66 4.64 11.24 -11.43
CA ASP A 66 4.55 9.97 -12.18
C ASP A 66 3.17 9.31 -11.96
N LEU A 67 2.13 10.00 -12.45
CA LEU A 67 0.73 9.63 -12.18
C LEU A 67 0.34 8.26 -12.74
N ALA A 68 0.93 7.86 -13.86
CA ALA A 68 0.63 6.56 -14.48
C ALA A 68 1.11 5.41 -13.61
N ARG A 69 2.35 5.50 -13.08
CA ARG A 69 2.84 4.50 -12.12
C ARG A 69 2.13 4.61 -10.78
N ALA A 70 1.83 5.82 -10.29
CA ALA A 70 1.06 6.00 -9.06
C ALA A 70 -0.32 5.32 -9.12
N GLU A 71 -1.03 5.42 -10.26
CA GLU A 71 -2.30 4.72 -10.47
C GLU A 71 -2.11 3.20 -10.41
N GLN A 72 -1.07 2.69 -11.06
CA GLN A 72 -0.78 1.26 -11.05
C GLN A 72 -0.53 0.75 -9.62
N GLU A 73 0.34 1.41 -8.86
CA GLU A 73 0.64 1.01 -7.49
C GLU A 73 -0.58 1.15 -6.57
N THR A 74 -1.43 2.17 -6.78
CA THR A 74 -2.71 2.31 -6.07
C THR A 74 -3.63 1.11 -6.32
N VAL A 75 -3.72 0.66 -7.58
CA VAL A 75 -4.51 -0.52 -7.94
C VAL A 75 -3.98 -1.79 -7.27
N GLU A 76 -2.65 -1.96 -7.21
CA GLU A 76 -2.03 -3.10 -6.54
C GLU A 76 -2.30 -3.08 -5.02
N GLY A 77 -2.16 -1.92 -4.38
CA GLY A 77 -2.45 -1.74 -2.96
C GLY A 77 -3.92 -2.04 -2.62
N LEU A 78 -4.86 -1.46 -3.36
CA LEU A 78 -6.30 -1.67 -3.15
C LEU A 78 -6.78 -3.08 -3.53
N ALA A 79 -6.03 -3.80 -4.38
CA ALA A 79 -6.32 -5.19 -4.68
C ALA A 79 -5.96 -6.14 -3.52
N LEU A 80 -5.02 -5.74 -2.67
CA LEU A 80 -4.62 -6.47 -1.46
C LEU A 80 -5.52 -6.13 -0.27
N ASP A 81 -5.81 -4.83 -0.07
CA ASP A 81 -6.71 -4.34 0.96
C ASP A 81 -7.63 -3.25 0.37
N ARG A 82 -8.86 -3.63 0.05
CA ARG A 82 -9.85 -2.74 -0.56
C ARG A 82 -10.30 -1.63 0.38
N ASP A 83 -10.27 -1.89 1.69
CA ASP A 83 -10.76 -0.98 2.72
C ASP A 83 -9.60 -0.26 3.42
N ALA A 84 -8.41 -0.24 2.78
CA ALA A 84 -7.23 0.45 3.27
C ALA A 84 -7.56 1.91 3.61
N LYS A 85 -7.35 2.26 4.88
CA LYS A 85 -7.59 3.62 5.37
C LYS A 85 -6.31 4.43 5.26
N LEU A 86 -6.35 5.47 4.43
CA LEU A 86 -5.26 6.44 4.36
C LEU A 86 -5.34 7.39 5.55
N ASP A 87 -4.28 7.42 6.36
CA ASP A 87 -4.16 8.37 7.47
C ASP A 87 -3.85 9.78 6.93
N PRO A 88 -4.70 10.79 7.16
CA PRO A 88 -4.46 12.17 6.73
C PRO A 88 -3.23 12.83 7.35
N LEU A 89 -2.67 12.27 8.44
CA LEU A 89 -1.40 12.72 9.01
C LEU A 89 -0.19 12.20 8.25
N VAL A 90 -0.37 11.15 7.46
CA VAL A 90 0.69 10.54 6.63
C VAL A 90 0.55 11.00 5.18
N TYR A 91 -0.68 10.97 4.65
CA TYR A 91 -0.94 11.20 3.24
C TYR A 91 -1.51 12.60 2.98
N PRO A 92 -0.95 13.35 2.01
CA PRO A 92 -1.50 14.62 1.58
C PRO A 92 -2.96 14.52 1.08
N PRO A 93 -3.81 15.54 1.30
CA PRO A 93 -5.22 15.51 0.89
C PRO A 93 -5.46 15.31 -0.61
N ASP A 94 -4.57 15.85 -1.45
CA ASP A 94 -4.61 15.69 -2.90
C ASP A 94 -4.34 14.24 -3.34
N PHE A 95 -3.40 13.56 -2.67
CA PHE A 95 -3.16 12.13 -2.88
C PHE A 95 -4.34 11.28 -2.39
N ILE A 96 -4.96 11.61 -1.24
CA ILE A 96 -6.16 10.90 -0.78
C ILE A 96 -7.27 11.01 -1.83
N ALA A 97 -7.53 12.22 -2.33
CA ALA A 97 -8.49 12.42 -3.41
C ALA A 97 -8.11 11.69 -4.70
N PHE A 98 -6.81 11.56 -5.00
CA PHE A 98 -6.32 10.74 -6.12
C PHE A 98 -6.68 9.27 -5.93
N VAL A 99 -6.42 8.68 -4.77
CA VAL A 99 -6.74 7.27 -4.50
C VAL A 99 -8.24 7.03 -4.56
N GLU A 100 -9.06 7.93 -4.00
CA GLU A 100 -10.53 7.83 -4.11
C GLU A 100 -10.99 7.82 -5.57
N ARG A 101 -10.46 8.71 -6.42
CA ARG A 101 -10.77 8.70 -7.86
C ARG A 101 -10.35 7.39 -8.53
N VAL A 102 -9.15 6.89 -8.24
CA VAL A 102 -8.66 5.61 -8.79
C VAL A 102 -9.55 4.44 -8.35
N SER A 103 -9.97 4.42 -7.08
CA SER A 103 -10.84 3.36 -6.53
C SER A 103 -12.15 3.23 -7.31
N VAL A 104 -12.74 4.36 -7.71
CA VAL A 104 -13.99 4.41 -8.48
C VAL A 104 -13.74 4.08 -9.95
N GLN A 105 -12.76 4.74 -10.58
CA GLN A 105 -12.51 4.61 -12.02
C GLN A 105 -11.93 3.25 -12.41
N ARG A 106 -11.19 2.59 -11.50
CA ARG A 106 -10.48 1.33 -11.76
C ARG A 106 -11.05 0.16 -10.97
N GLN A 107 -12.27 0.26 -10.47
CA GLN A 107 -12.93 -0.77 -9.66
C GLN A 107 -12.81 -2.18 -10.30
N ASP A 108 -13.08 -2.31 -11.60
CA ASP A 108 -12.96 -3.58 -12.31
C ASP A 108 -11.53 -4.12 -12.35
N ARG A 109 -10.53 -3.25 -12.51
CA ARG A 109 -9.12 -3.64 -12.53
C ARG A 109 -8.68 -4.09 -11.14
N ILE A 110 -9.08 -3.37 -10.09
CA ILE A 110 -8.84 -3.73 -8.70
C ILE A 110 -9.44 -5.10 -8.39
N ALA A 111 -10.72 -5.32 -8.75
CA ALA A 111 -11.40 -6.59 -8.53
C ALA A 111 -10.72 -7.77 -9.26
N ARG A 112 -10.30 -7.57 -10.52
CA ARG A 112 -9.55 -8.58 -11.28
C ARG A 112 -8.21 -8.91 -10.63
N ARG A 113 -7.45 -7.91 -10.18
CA ARG A 113 -6.17 -8.13 -9.49
C ARG A 113 -6.35 -8.84 -8.15
N ALA A 114 -7.37 -8.47 -7.38
CA ALA A 114 -7.72 -9.14 -6.13
C ALA A 114 -8.06 -10.62 -6.36
N ALA A 115 -8.83 -10.93 -7.41
CA ALA A 115 -9.15 -12.32 -7.77
C ALA A 115 -7.92 -13.14 -8.18
N GLN A 116 -6.96 -12.55 -8.89
CA GLN A 116 -5.70 -13.20 -9.27
C GLN A 116 -4.81 -13.53 -8.07
N ARG A 117 -4.86 -12.71 -7.02
CA ARG A 117 -4.11 -12.93 -5.78
C ARG A 117 -4.78 -13.91 -4.82
N ARG A 118 -6.10 -14.10 -4.94
CA ARG A 118 -6.83 -15.02 -4.05
C ARG A 118 -6.42 -16.46 -4.34
N PRO A 119 -6.11 -17.27 -3.31
CA PRO A 119 -5.85 -18.69 -3.52
C PRO A 119 -7.04 -19.35 -4.22
N PRO A 120 -6.82 -20.25 -5.19
CA PRO A 120 -7.92 -20.98 -5.81
C PRO A 120 -8.70 -21.73 -4.72
N VAL A 121 -10.00 -21.50 -4.66
CA VAL A 121 -10.89 -22.26 -3.78
C VAL A 121 -10.97 -23.69 -4.34
N LEU A 122 -10.22 -24.60 -3.73
CA LEU A 122 -10.38 -26.03 -3.98
C LEU A 122 -11.73 -26.46 -3.39
N LEU A 123 -12.78 -26.41 -4.21
CA LEU A 123 -14.06 -27.03 -3.84
C LEU A 123 -13.85 -28.54 -3.74
N PRO A 124 -14.33 -29.21 -2.67
CA PRO A 124 -14.28 -30.67 -2.61
C PRO A 124 -15.06 -31.24 -3.79
N ARG A 125 -14.45 -32.20 -4.51
CA ARG A 125 -15.15 -32.94 -5.57
C ARG A 125 -16.41 -33.58 -4.96
N PRO A 126 -17.60 -33.42 -5.58
CA PRO A 126 -18.76 -34.17 -5.14
C PRO A 126 -18.44 -35.66 -5.29
N SER A 127 -18.48 -36.37 -4.17
CA SER A 127 -18.39 -37.82 -4.14
C SER A 127 -19.64 -38.37 -4.83
N SER A 128 -19.51 -38.80 -6.08
CA SER A 128 -20.55 -39.61 -6.72
C SER A 128 -20.57 -40.95 -5.98
N ALA A 129 -21.62 -41.17 -5.20
CA ALA A 129 -22.04 -42.50 -4.75
C ALA A 129 -22.96 -43.11 -5.81
#